data_AF-A0A9Y2IK09-F1
#
_entry.id   AF-A0A9Y2IK09-F1
#
_cell.length_a   1.000
_cell.length_b   1.000
_cell.length_c   1.000
_cell.angle_alpha   90.00
_cell.angle_beta   90.00
_cell.angle_gamma   90.00
#
_symmetry.space_group_name_H-M   'P 1'
#
loop_
_entity.id
_entity.type
_entity.pdbx_description
1 polymer ?
#
loop_
_entity_poly.entity_id
_entity_poly.type
_entity_poly.pdbx_seq_one_letter_code
_entity_poly.pdbx_strand_id
1 'polypeptide(L)'
;MKGKESGTRSSQAPAAQNTYCALLMQASEVLRLRYVQCSQDTSLSPTAASELAAVFEGIAKGHPDFDQIDPKEAIALAHRLIDDDHPELSGMWPKTR
;
A
#
# COMPACT_ATOMS: atom_id res chain seq x y z
N MET A 1 -28.37 36.82 -14.50
CA MET A 1 -26.89 36.78 -14.46
C MET A 1 -26.46 36.21 -13.11
N LYS A 2 -25.57 35.20 -13.14
CA LYS A 2 -24.55 34.76 -12.16
C LYS A 2 -24.90 34.72 -10.65
N GLY A 3 -24.50 33.71 -9.88
CA GLY A 3 -23.44 32.74 -10.10
C GLY A 3 -23.57 31.55 -9.15
N LYS A 4 -23.17 30.39 -9.68
CA LYS A 4 -22.94 29.15 -8.93
C LYS A 4 -21.67 29.34 -8.10
N GLU A 5 -21.76 29.18 -6.79
CA GLU A 5 -20.57 29.01 -5.95
C GLU A 5 -20.16 27.54 -5.99
N SER A 6 -19.18 27.27 -6.85
CA SER A 6 -18.51 25.99 -7.00
C SER A 6 -17.69 25.68 -5.74
N GLY A 7 -17.87 24.46 -5.22
CA GLY A 7 -17.14 23.97 -4.05
C GLY A 7 -15.63 23.94 -4.24
N THR A 8 -14.92 24.55 -3.30
CA THR A 8 -13.47 24.49 -3.20
C THR A 8 -13.05 23.22 -2.47
N ARG A 9 -12.89 22.12 -3.21
CA ARG A 9 -12.25 20.88 -2.73
C ARG A 9 -10.90 20.72 -3.44
N SER A 10 -9.94 21.62 -3.20
CA SER A 10 -8.66 21.55 -3.92
C SER A 10 -7.48 22.17 -3.17
N SER A 11 -7.19 21.67 -1.96
CA SER A 11 -5.93 21.98 -1.26
C SER A 11 -5.39 20.85 -0.36
N GLN A 12 -6.12 19.74 -0.20
CA GLN A 12 -5.74 18.65 0.71
C GLN A 12 -4.85 17.58 0.06
N ALA A 13 -4.63 17.66 -1.25
CA ALA A 13 -3.93 16.65 -2.04
C ALA A 13 -2.47 16.35 -1.62
N PRO A 14 -1.58 17.33 -1.32
CA PRO A 14 -0.17 17.00 -1.09
C PRO A 14 0.09 16.36 0.28
N ALA A 15 -0.61 16.79 1.34
CA ALA A 15 -0.42 16.23 2.67
C ALA A 15 -0.97 14.81 2.80
N ALA A 16 -2.16 14.55 2.24
CA ALA A 16 -2.74 13.21 2.21
C ALA A 16 -1.89 12.25 1.37
N GLN A 17 -1.40 12.69 0.21
CA GLN A 17 -0.47 11.92 -0.62
C GLN A 17 0.78 11.53 0.19
N ASN A 18 1.40 12.47 0.91
CA ASN A 18 2.57 12.19 1.74
C ASN A 18 2.29 11.16 2.85
N THR A 19 1.13 11.24 3.50
CA THR A 19 0.73 10.26 4.53
C THR A 19 0.56 8.86 3.93
N TYR A 20 -0.08 8.75 2.77
CA TYR A 20 -0.24 7.44 2.11
C TYR A 20 1.09 6.89 1.61
N CYS A 21 1.96 7.72 1.05
CA CYS A 21 3.32 7.29 0.68
C CYS A 21 4.07 6.74 1.91
N ALA A 22 4.01 7.45 3.05
CA ALA A 22 4.64 6.99 4.28
C ALA A 22 4.06 5.66 4.80
N LEU A 23 2.73 5.49 4.75
CA LEU A 23 2.05 4.25 5.12
C LEU A 23 2.52 3.06 4.28
N LEU A 24 2.58 3.24 2.95
CA LEU A 24 3.04 2.18 2.04
C LEU A 24 4.51 1.82 2.27
N MET A 25 5.36 2.82 2.54
CA MET A 25 6.76 2.57 2.92
C MET A 25 6.86 1.76 4.22
N GLN A 26 6.08 2.11 5.25
CA GLN A 26 6.05 1.35 6.51
C GLN A 26 5.57 -0.10 6.30
N ALA A 27 4.50 -0.30 5.53
CA ALA A 27 4.02 -1.64 5.22
C ALA A 27 5.07 -2.48 4.45
N SER A 28 5.85 -1.86 3.56
CA SER A 28 6.96 -2.53 2.87
C SER A 28 8.06 -3.00 3.83
N GLU A 29 8.35 -2.22 4.88
CA GLU A 29 9.31 -2.60 5.92
C GLU A 29 8.78 -3.73 6.80
N VAL A 30 7.50 -3.68 7.18
CA VAL A 30 6.83 -4.76 7.93
C VAL A 30 6.89 -6.08 7.15
N LEU A 31 6.61 -6.05 5.85
CA LEU A 31 6.71 -7.25 4.99
C LEU A 31 8.11 -7.86 5.02
N ARG A 32 9.15 -7.04 4.85
CA ARG A 32 10.54 -7.52 4.86
C ARG A 32 10.95 -8.03 6.22
N LEU A 33 10.60 -7.32 7.28
CA LEU A 33 10.95 -7.74 8.63
C LEU A 33 10.29 -9.09 8.96
N ARG A 34 8.97 -9.18 8.77
CA ARG A 34 8.18 -10.33 9.19
C ARG A 34 8.46 -11.58 8.35
N TYR A 35 8.43 -11.45 7.02
CA TYR A 35 8.41 -12.59 6.10
C TYR A 35 9.77 -12.86 5.43
N VAL A 36 10.72 -11.93 5.47
CA VAL A 36 12.04 -12.13 4.84
C VAL A 36 13.13 -12.31 5.91
N GLN A 37 13.23 -11.40 6.87
CA GLN A 37 14.30 -11.40 7.86
C GLN A 37 14.02 -12.35 9.03
N CYS A 38 12.85 -12.24 9.65
CA CYS A 38 12.49 -13.06 10.80
C CYS A 38 12.02 -14.46 10.37
N SER A 39 11.39 -14.60 9.21
CA SER A 39 10.93 -15.88 8.62
C SER A 39 10.14 -16.79 9.57
N GLN A 40 9.49 -16.22 10.60
CA GLN A 40 8.68 -16.99 11.56
C GLN A 40 7.28 -17.28 11.00
N ASP A 41 6.79 -16.39 10.15
CA ASP A 41 5.53 -16.55 9.44
C ASP A 41 5.79 -17.10 8.03
N THR A 42 5.25 -18.28 7.75
CA THR A 42 5.40 -18.99 6.48
C THR A 42 4.17 -18.88 5.58
N SER A 43 3.15 -18.12 6.00
CA SER A 43 1.95 -17.86 5.20
C SER A 43 2.23 -17.11 3.89
N LEU A 44 3.35 -16.40 3.84
CA LEU A 44 3.86 -15.73 2.64
C LEU A 44 5.35 -16.07 2.45
N SER A 45 5.72 -16.49 1.24
CA SER A 45 7.13 -16.79 0.95
C SER A 45 8.00 -15.51 1.00
N PRO A 46 9.29 -15.61 1.38
CA PRO A 46 10.20 -14.46 1.39
C PRO A 46 10.28 -13.73 0.04
N THR A 47 10.22 -14.48 -1.06
CA THR A 47 10.21 -13.90 -2.41
C THR A 47 8.94 -13.10 -2.67
N ALA A 48 7.76 -13.69 -2.43
CA ALA A 48 6.48 -13.01 -2.61
C ALA A 48 6.34 -11.78 -1.70
N ALA A 49 6.86 -11.85 -0.47
CA ALA A 49 6.91 -10.71 0.44
C ALA A 49 7.82 -9.59 -0.08
N SER A 50 8.97 -9.94 -0.65
CA SER A 50 9.90 -8.97 -1.25
C SER A 50 9.30 -8.29 -2.48
N GLU A 51 8.60 -9.05 -3.32
CA GLU A 51 7.89 -8.53 -4.49
C GLU A 51 6.76 -7.59 -4.07
N LEU A 52 5.93 -7.98 -3.11
CA LEU A 52 4.85 -7.14 -2.59
C LEU A 52 5.39 -5.85 -1.92
N ALA A 53 6.51 -5.94 -1.19
CA ALA A 53 7.17 -4.77 -0.62
C ALA A 53 7.64 -3.80 -1.72
N ALA A 54 8.18 -4.32 -2.83
CA ALA A 54 8.59 -3.50 -3.97
C ALA A 54 7.40 -2.82 -4.65
N VAL A 55 6.24 -3.48 -4.72
CA VAL A 55 4.99 -2.88 -5.21
C VAL A 55 4.61 -1.66 -4.36
N PHE A 56 4.60 -1.78 -3.03
CA PHE A 56 4.28 -0.64 -2.17
C PHE A 56 5.23 0.53 -2.31
N GLU A 57 6.54 0.27 -2.40
CA GLU A 57 7.51 1.33 -2.65
C GLU A 57 7.30 1.98 -4.02
N GLY A 58 7.01 1.17 -5.05
CA GLY A 58 6.75 1.64 -6.39
C GLY A 58 5.56 2.59 -6.44
N ILE A 59 4.45 2.21 -5.80
CA ILE A 59 3.26 3.07 -5.65
C ILE A 59 3.61 4.34 -4.87
N ALA A 60 4.31 4.22 -3.74
CA ALA A 60 4.70 5.37 -2.92
C ALA A 60 5.60 6.36 -3.66
N LYS A 61 6.46 5.87 -4.56
CA LYS A 61 7.36 6.67 -5.41
C LYS A 61 6.70 7.19 -6.68
N GLY A 62 5.45 6.78 -6.97
CA GLY A 62 4.73 7.16 -8.19
C GLY A 62 5.33 6.54 -9.46
N HIS A 63 5.81 5.29 -9.38
CA HIS A 63 6.38 4.60 -10.52
C HIS A 63 5.27 4.10 -11.47
N PRO A 64 5.33 4.40 -12.78
CA PRO A 64 4.20 4.22 -13.72
C PRO A 64 3.76 2.76 -13.89
N ASP A 65 4.67 1.80 -13.68
CA ASP A 65 4.35 0.37 -13.73
C ASP A 65 3.25 -0.06 -12.73
N PHE A 66 2.96 0.77 -11.72
CA PHE A 66 1.95 0.51 -10.69
C PHE A 66 0.69 1.36 -10.83
N ASP A 67 0.55 2.16 -11.89
CA ASP A 67 -0.61 3.04 -12.11
C ASP A 67 -1.94 2.28 -12.26
N GLN A 68 -1.86 0.99 -12.62
CA GLN A 68 -3.02 0.10 -12.73
C GLN A 68 -3.52 -0.44 -11.37
N ILE A 69 -2.76 -0.25 -10.29
CA ILE A 69 -3.14 -0.70 -8.95
C ILE A 69 -4.05 0.33 -8.32
N ASP A 70 -5.22 -0.09 -7.83
CA ASP A 70 -6.11 0.80 -7.08
C ASP A 70 -5.40 1.25 -5.78
N PRO A 71 -5.12 2.56 -5.62
CA PRO A 71 -4.48 3.07 -4.41
C PRO A 71 -5.24 2.71 -3.12
N LYS A 72 -6.57 2.56 -3.18
CA LYS A 72 -7.38 2.18 -2.03
C LYS A 72 -7.12 0.74 -1.59
N GLU A 73 -6.95 -0.19 -2.53
CA GLU A 73 -6.61 -1.57 -2.22
C GLU A 73 -5.22 -1.64 -1.58
N ALA A 74 -4.26 -0.86 -2.10
CA ALA A 74 -2.91 -0.79 -1.54
C ALA A 74 -2.90 -0.23 -0.11
N ILE A 75 -3.65 0.86 0.13
CA ILE A 75 -3.81 1.45 1.46
C ILE A 75 -4.51 0.48 2.42
N ALA A 76 -5.57 -0.20 1.98
CA ALA A 76 -6.29 -1.16 2.79
C ALA A 76 -5.40 -2.35 3.20
N LEU A 77 -4.61 -2.89 2.27
CA LEU A 77 -3.65 -3.95 2.59
C LEU A 77 -2.55 -3.47 3.52
N ALA A 78 -2.04 -2.24 3.33
CA ALA A 78 -1.03 -1.68 4.21
C ALA A 78 -1.51 -1.57 5.66
N HIS A 79 -2.77 -1.15 5.87
CA HIS A 79 -3.39 -1.16 7.20
C HIS A 79 -3.46 -2.58 7.78
N ARG A 80 -4.01 -3.54 7.03
CA ARG A 80 -4.09 -4.95 7.48
C ARG A 80 -2.73 -5.53 7.87
N LEU A 81 -1.68 -5.20 7.14
CA LEU A 81 -0.32 -5.65 7.44
C LEU A 81 0.23 -5.07 8.75
N ILE A 82 0.06 -3.77 8.94
CA ILE A 82 0.56 -3.07 10.14
C ILE A 82 -0.24 -3.49 11.37
N ASP A 83 -1.55 -3.63 11.22
CA ASP A 83 -2.47 -4.00 12.30
C ASP A 83 -2.50 -5.52 12.56
N ASP A 84 -1.80 -6.31 11.73
CA ASP A 84 -1.81 -7.78 11.76
C ASP A 84 -3.22 -8.39 11.61
N ASP A 85 -4.08 -7.71 10.84
CA ASP A 85 -5.49 -8.06 10.62
C ASP A 85 -5.69 -8.71 9.25
N HIS A 86 -5.50 -10.04 9.20
CA HIS A 86 -5.83 -10.90 8.06
C HIS A 86 -5.44 -10.31 6.68
N PRO A 87 -4.14 -9.98 6.45
CA PRO A 87 -3.68 -9.40 5.20
C PRO A 87 -3.97 -10.30 3.98
N GLU A 88 -4.09 -11.62 4.19
CA GLU A 88 -4.44 -12.63 3.19
C GLU A 88 -5.83 -12.46 2.56
N LEU A 89 -6.71 -11.69 3.20
CA LEU A 89 -8.04 -11.38 2.65
C LEU A 89 -8.00 -10.25 1.61
N SER A 90 -6.83 -9.68 1.32
CA SER A 90 -6.70 -8.64 0.31
C SER A 90 -6.63 -9.25 -1.09
N GLY A 91 -7.26 -8.59 -2.08
CA GLY A 91 -7.11 -8.95 -3.49
C GLY A 91 -5.67 -8.82 -3.99
N MET A 92 -4.90 -7.93 -3.36
CA MET A 92 -3.47 -7.74 -3.63
C MET A 92 -2.57 -8.75 -2.93
N TRP A 93 -3.09 -9.58 -2.03
CA TRP A 93 -2.26 -10.56 -1.35
C TRP A 93 -1.75 -11.62 -2.34
N PRO A 94 -0.44 -11.90 -2.37
CA PRO A 94 0.11 -12.92 -3.26
C PRO A 94 -0.53 -14.27 -2.97
N LYS A 95 -1.18 -14.84 -3.98
CA LYS A 95 -1.72 -16.19 -3.89
C LYS A 95 -0.55 -17.16 -4.03
N THR A 96 -0.35 -18.00 -3.02
CA THR A 96 0.51 -19.17 -3.11
C THR A 96 0.03 -20.03 -4.29
N ARG A 97 0.87 -20.18 -5.32
CA ARG A 97 0.70 -21.18 -6.37
C ARG A 97 1.36 -22.48 -5.95
#